data_AF-A0A843ERM2-F1
#
_entry.id   AF-A0A843ERM2-F1
#
_cell.length_a   1.000
_cell.length_b   1.000
_cell.length_c   1.000
_cell.angle_alpha   90.00
_cell.angle_beta   90.00
_cell.angle_gamma   90.00
#
_symmetry.space_group_name_H-M   'P 1'
#
loop_
_entity.id
_entity.type
_entity.pdbx_description
1 polymer ?
#
loop_
_entity_poly.entity_id
_entity_poly.type
_entity_poly.pdbx_seq_one_letter_code
_entity_poly.pdbx_strand_id
1 'polypeptide(L)'
;MPSVKDILIEMKDMSELMVDLAYSAVLFNNKAAAEEVLTLENRLNSMNYEIKKQSLVAARSLEDAEKLTTLLEIAEAAESMGNAAKDLADLTLKGFEPHPVFKMVMEESEKNIIRVNVEDSSVLANQSLGELLLLNRTGMRIISIRRGDSWIYGPDKNTVI
;
A
#
# COMPACT_ATOMS: atom_id res chain seq x y z
N MET A 1 3.41 -20.96 10.17
CA MET A 1 2.89 -20.48 8.88
C MET A 1 1.77 -19.51 9.19
N PRO A 2 1.70 -18.34 8.52
CA PRO A 2 0.58 -17.42 8.69
C PRO A 2 -0.73 -18.12 8.30
N SER A 3 -1.83 -17.78 8.97
CA SER A 3 -3.14 -18.32 8.62
C SER A 3 -3.69 -17.68 7.34
N VAL A 4 -4.69 -18.30 6.71
CA VAL A 4 -5.44 -17.72 5.57
C VAL A 4 -5.93 -16.30 5.88
N LYS A 5 -6.37 -16.06 7.13
CA LYS A 5 -6.80 -14.74 7.60
C LYS A 5 -5.65 -13.73 7.59
N ASP A 6 -4.48 -14.12 8.10
CA ASP A 6 -3.33 -13.21 8.20
C ASP A 6 -2.80 -12.85 6.80
N ILE A 7 -2.78 -13.83 5.88
CA ILE A 7 -2.42 -13.59 4.48
C ILE A 7 -3.41 -12.61 3.85
N LEU A 8 -4.72 -12.80 4.04
CA LEU A 8 -5.72 -11.92 3.46
C LEU A 8 -5.65 -10.48 4.00
N ILE A 9 -5.40 -10.31 5.32
CA ILE A 9 -5.21 -8.99 5.93
C ILE A 9 -4.00 -8.29 5.30
N GLU A 10 -2.87 -8.99 5.21
CA GLU A 10 -1.65 -8.43 4.61
C GLU A 10 -1.85 -8.10 3.12
N MET A 11 -2.55 -8.95 2.36
CA MET A 11 -2.87 -8.66 0.96
C MET A 11 -3.71 -7.38 0.82
N LYS A 12 -4.72 -7.20 1.68
CA LYS A 12 -5.57 -6.02 1.71
C LYS A 12 -4.79 -4.76 2.12
N ASP A 13 -3.96 -4.84 3.15
CA ASP A 13 -3.16 -3.69 3.61
C ASP A 13 -2.08 -3.30 2.59
N MET A 14 -1.49 -4.29 1.91
CA MET A 14 -0.49 -4.07 0.86
C MET A 14 -1.11 -3.48 -0.40
N SER A 15 -2.26 -3.95 -0.86
CA SER A 15 -2.92 -3.39 -2.04
C SER A 15 -3.34 -1.93 -1.83
N GLU A 16 -3.82 -1.57 -0.63
CA GLU A 16 -4.08 -0.17 -0.26
C GLU A 16 -2.81 0.68 -0.29
N LEU A 17 -1.71 0.21 0.31
CA LEU A 17 -0.43 0.91 0.29
C LEU A 17 0.08 1.11 -1.14
N MET A 18 -0.05 0.10 -2.00
CA MET A 18 0.34 0.18 -3.39
C MET A 18 -0.42 1.28 -4.13
N VAL A 19 -1.74 1.40 -3.92
CA VAL A 19 -2.55 2.46 -4.53
C VAL A 19 -2.08 3.83 -4.05
N ASP A 20 -1.88 4.02 -2.74
CA ASP A 20 -1.39 5.28 -2.18
C ASP A 20 0.00 5.66 -2.73
N LEU A 21 0.91 4.69 -2.84
CA LEU A 21 2.25 4.88 -3.40
C LEU A 21 2.22 5.17 -4.91
N ALA A 22 1.34 4.51 -5.67
CA ALA A 22 1.21 4.75 -7.10
C ALA A 22 0.72 6.18 -7.39
N TYR A 23 -0.30 6.66 -6.67
CA TYR A 23 -0.75 8.05 -6.76
C TYR A 23 0.35 9.03 -6.34
N SER A 24 1.06 8.74 -5.25
CA SER A 24 2.20 9.54 -4.80
C SER A 24 3.33 9.59 -5.86
N ALA A 25 3.60 8.47 -6.52
CA ALA A 25 4.63 8.37 -7.56
C ALA A 25 4.29 9.27 -8.75
N VAL A 26 3.05 9.22 -9.23
CA VAL A 26 2.57 10.06 -10.34
C VAL A 26 2.56 11.55 -9.93
N LEU A 27 2.03 11.87 -8.75
CA LEU A 27 1.87 13.26 -8.28
C LEU A 27 3.21 13.97 -8.10
N PHE A 28 4.23 13.25 -7.61
CA PHE A 28 5.54 13.83 -7.29
C PHE A 28 6.65 13.39 -8.25
N ASN A 29 6.32 12.74 -9.36
CA ASN A 29 7.26 12.14 -10.30
C ASN A 29 8.35 11.31 -9.59
N ASN A 30 7.95 10.50 -8.61
CA ASN A 30 8.84 9.74 -7.75
C ASN A 30 9.02 8.31 -8.27
N LYS A 31 10.08 8.10 -9.06
CA LYS A 31 10.43 6.78 -9.61
C LYS A 31 10.70 5.72 -8.54
N ALA A 32 11.31 6.10 -7.40
CA ALA A 32 11.59 5.14 -6.33
C ALA A 32 10.29 4.59 -5.72
N ALA A 33 9.27 5.42 -5.55
CA ALA A 33 7.95 4.96 -5.10
C ALA A 33 7.27 4.08 -6.15
N ALA A 34 7.42 4.38 -7.45
CA ALA A 34 6.91 3.53 -8.51
C ALA A 34 7.59 2.14 -8.54
N GLU A 35 8.92 2.09 -8.38
CA GLU A 35 9.68 0.83 -8.29
C GLU A 35 9.26 -0.01 -7.06
N GLU A 36 8.94 0.64 -5.94
CA GLU A 36 8.41 -0.06 -4.77
C GLU A 36 7.04 -0.70 -5.08
N VAL A 37 6.15 -0.01 -5.80
CA VAL A 37 4.85 -0.59 -6.20
C VAL A 37 5.05 -1.88 -7.00
N LEU A 38 6.02 -1.92 -7.93
CA LEU A 38 6.36 -3.14 -8.66
C LEU A 38 6.88 -4.26 -7.73
N THR A 39 7.66 -3.91 -6.70
CA THR A 39 8.16 -4.86 -5.71
C THR A 39 7.01 -5.44 -4.87
N LEU A 40 6.09 -4.59 -4.42
CA LEU A 40 4.90 -4.99 -3.67
C LEU A 40 3.94 -5.84 -4.50
N GLU A 41 3.76 -5.56 -5.79
CA GLU A 41 2.93 -6.37 -6.70
C GLU A 41 3.43 -7.82 -6.76
N ASN A 42 4.74 -8.02 -6.91
CA ASN A 42 5.31 -9.37 -6.96
C ASN A 42 5.07 -10.13 -5.64
N ARG A 43 5.13 -9.42 -4.52
CA ARG A 43 4.83 -9.98 -3.19
C ARG A 43 3.35 -10.32 -3.07
N LEU A 44 2.47 -9.42 -3.49
CA LEU A 44 1.02 -9.61 -3.49
C LEU A 44 0.59 -10.82 -4.34
N ASN A 45 1.17 -10.96 -5.54
CA ASN A 45 0.96 -12.11 -6.43
C ASN A 45 1.40 -13.43 -5.78
N SER A 46 2.55 -13.42 -5.10
CA SER A 46 3.06 -14.57 -4.35
C SER A 46 2.12 -14.96 -3.20
N MET A 47 1.53 -13.97 -2.51
CA MET A 47 0.54 -14.19 -1.45
C MET A 47 -0.78 -14.73 -2.00
N ASN A 48 -1.24 -14.23 -3.16
CA ASN A 48 -2.44 -14.76 -3.84
C ASN A 48 -2.25 -16.24 -4.23
N TYR A 49 -1.05 -16.60 -4.69
CA TYR A 49 -0.75 -18.01 -4.97
C TYR A 49 -0.76 -18.88 -3.71
N GLU A 50 -0.19 -18.37 -2.60
CA GLU A 50 -0.13 -19.10 -1.34
C GLU A 50 -1.52 -19.31 -0.72
N ILE A 51 -2.37 -18.29 -0.70
CA ILE A 51 -3.73 -18.40 -0.14
C ILE A 51 -4.58 -19.40 -0.94
N LYS A 52 -4.46 -19.41 -2.28
CA LYS A 52 -5.14 -20.40 -3.15
C LYS A 52 -4.72 -21.83 -2.79
N LYS A 53 -3.42 -22.10 -2.63
CA LYS A 53 -2.92 -23.43 -2.21
C LYS A 53 -3.43 -23.83 -0.83
N GLN A 54 -3.34 -22.93 0.16
CA GLN A 54 -3.76 -23.22 1.53
C GLN A 54 -5.26 -23.50 1.62
N SER A 55 -6.08 -22.72 0.89
CA SER A 55 -7.52 -22.95 0.80
C SER A 55 -7.86 -24.31 0.19
N LEU A 56 -7.19 -24.72 -0.90
CA LEU A 56 -7.42 -26.02 -1.52
C LEU A 56 -7.11 -27.20 -0.57
N VAL A 57 -6.08 -27.08 0.27
CA VAL A 57 -5.72 -28.10 1.27
C VAL A 57 -6.68 -28.09 2.47
N ALA A 58 -7.24 -26.93 2.81
CA ALA A 58 -8.14 -26.76 3.95
C ALA A 58 -9.57 -27.23 3.69
N ALA A 59 -10.05 -27.18 2.45
CA ALA A 59 -11.41 -27.58 2.08
C ALA A 59 -11.62 -29.10 2.23
N ARG A 60 -12.43 -29.54 3.20
CA ARG A 60 -12.73 -30.97 3.45
C ARG A 60 -14.17 -31.36 3.16
N SER A 61 -15.01 -30.38 2.83
CA SER A 61 -16.41 -30.53 2.50
C SER A 61 -16.82 -29.48 1.46
N LEU A 62 -18.00 -29.65 0.86
CA LEU A 62 -18.57 -28.65 -0.04
C LEU A 62 -18.80 -27.32 0.68
N GLU A 63 -19.27 -27.35 1.92
CA GLU A 63 -19.49 -26.15 2.73
C GLU A 63 -18.18 -25.39 3.03
N ASP A 64 -17.08 -26.12 3.30
CA ASP A 64 -15.75 -25.48 3.46
C ASP A 64 -15.30 -24.83 2.15
N ALA A 65 -15.52 -25.50 1.01
CA ALA A 65 -15.16 -24.99 -0.31
C ALA A 65 -15.93 -23.70 -0.63
N GLU A 66 -17.23 -23.64 -0.34
CA GLU A 66 -18.04 -22.42 -0.54
C GLU A 66 -17.51 -21.25 0.30
N LYS A 67 -17.25 -21.46 1.60
CA LYS A 67 -16.72 -20.41 2.49
C LYS A 67 -15.34 -19.92 2.05
N LEU A 68 -14.46 -20.84 1.66
CA LEU A 68 -13.11 -20.50 1.21
C LEU A 68 -13.13 -19.80 -0.16
N THR A 69 -14.08 -20.12 -1.03
CA THR A 69 -14.26 -19.43 -2.32
C THR A 69 -14.51 -17.94 -2.11
N THR A 70 -15.39 -17.56 -1.18
CA THR A 70 -15.63 -16.14 -0.86
C THR A 70 -14.35 -15.43 -0.38
N LEU A 71 -13.49 -16.09 0.40
CA LEU A 71 -12.21 -15.50 0.83
C LEU A 71 -11.24 -15.32 -0.34
N LEU A 72 -11.23 -16.28 -1.27
CA LEU A 72 -10.40 -16.19 -2.47
C LEU A 72 -10.87 -15.07 -3.41
N GLU A 73 -12.17 -14.78 -3.50
CA GLU A 73 -12.68 -13.63 -4.26
C GLU A 73 -12.17 -12.30 -3.70
N ILE A 74 -12.08 -12.15 -2.38
CA ILE A 74 -11.51 -10.96 -1.74
C ILE A 74 -10.01 -10.86 -2.03
N ALA A 75 -9.28 -11.98 -1.96
CA ALA A 75 -7.86 -12.03 -2.29
C ALA A 75 -7.59 -11.62 -3.75
N GLU A 76 -8.43 -12.09 -4.68
CA GLU A 76 -8.37 -11.73 -6.10
C GLU A 76 -8.66 -10.24 -6.31
N ALA A 77 -9.64 -9.67 -5.60
CA ALA A 77 -9.93 -8.25 -5.66
C ALA A 77 -8.72 -7.40 -5.17
N ALA A 78 -8.06 -7.84 -4.09
CA ALA A 78 -6.85 -7.17 -3.61
C ALA A 78 -5.70 -7.24 -4.64
N GLU A 79 -5.49 -8.39 -5.29
CA GLU A 79 -4.52 -8.53 -6.38
C GLU A 79 -4.85 -7.60 -7.55
N SER A 80 -6.11 -7.55 -7.97
CA SER A 80 -6.58 -6.69 -9.05
C SER A 80 -6.32 -5.21 -8.75
N MET A 81 -6.54 -4.77 -7.51
CA MET A 81 -6.16 -3.42 -7.06
C MET A 81 -4.64 -3.18 -7.16
N GLY A 82 -3.83 -4.15 -6.76
CA GLY A 82 -2.37 -4.08 -6.87
C GLY A 82 -1.89 -3.98 -8.33
N ASN A 83 -2.49 -4.75 -9.24
CA ASN A 83 -2.20 -4.69 -10.67
C ASN A 83 -2.55 -3.31 -11.26
N ALA A 84 -3.70 -2.75 -10.89
CA ALA A 84 -4.09 -1.39 -11.31
C ALA A 84 -3.13 -0.32 -10.73
N ALA A 85 -2.66 -0.47 -9.50
CA ALA A 85 -1.68 0.42 -8.91
C ALA A 85 -0.33 0.35 -9.65
N LYS A 86 0.10 -0.85 -10.04
CA LYS A 86 1.28 -1.05 -10.89
C LYS A 86 1.13 -0.36 -12.24
N ASP A 87 -0.02 -0.48 -12.91
CA ASP A 87 -0.27 0.18 -14.19
C ASP A 87 -0.11 1.71 -14.08
N LEU A 88 -0.57 2.30 -12.97
CA LEU A 88 -0.35 3.73 -12.68
C LEU A 88 1.13 4.06 -12.42
N ALA A 89 1.81 3.24 -11.60
CA ALA A 89 3.24 3.43 -11.30
C ALA A 89 4.10 3.35 -12.57
N ASP A 90 3.76 2.45 -13.48
CA ASP A 90 4.40 2.23 -14.77
C ASP A 90 4.46 3.50 -15.64
N LEU A 91 3.46 4.38 -15.54
CA LEU A 91 3.46 5.69 -16.23
C LEU A 91 4.65 6.54 -15.79
N THR A 92 4.93 6.57 -14.48
CA THR A 92 6.05 7.33 -13.90
C THR A 92 7.39 6.73 -14.33
N LEU A 93 7.50 5.39 -14.35
CA LEU A 93 8.72 4.70 -14.79
C LEU A 93 9.03 4.95 -16.27
N LYS A 94 7.98 4.97 -17.11
CA LYS A 94 8.07 5.28 -18.54
C LYS A 94 8.31 6.77 -18.81
N GLY A 95 8.34 7.61 -17.78
CA GLY A 95 8.59 9.04 -17.89
C GLY A 95 7.42 9.83 -18.47
N PHE A 96 6.20 9.31 -18.33
CA PHE A 96 5.00 10.04 -18.71
C PHE A 96 4.73 11.15 -17.69
N GLU A 97 4.60 12.38 -18.16
CA GLU A 97 4.20 13.50 -17.32
C GLU A 97 2.67 13.63 -17.29
N PRO A 98 2.03 13.56 -16.11
CA PRO A 98 0.58 13.69 -16.03
C PRO A 98 0.16 15.12 -16.42
N HIS A 99 -0.95 15.22 -17.14
CA HIS A 99 -1.54 16.52 -17.48
C HIS A 99 -1.86 17.32 -16.18
N PRO A 100 -1.69 18.65 -16.14
CA PRO A 100 -1.92 19.46 -14.92
C PRO A 100 -3.28 19.24 -14.25
N VAL A 101 -4.31 18.89 -15.02
CA VAL A 101 -5.65 18.51 -14.52
C VAL A 101 -5.59 17.37 -13.51
N PHE A 102 -4.70 16.39 -13.68
CA PHE A 102 -4.55 15.30 -12.72
C PHE A 102 -4.20 15.84 -11.33
N LYS A 103 -3.24 16.77 -11.26
CA LYS A 103 -2.84 17.39 -10.00
C LYS A 103 -4.00 18.18 -9.37
N MET A 104 -4.75 18.93 -10.17
CA MET A 104 -5.92 19.68 -9.69
C MET A 104 -6.99 18.75 -9.10
N VAL A 105 -7.31 17.65 -9.79
CA VAL A 105 -8.28 16.65 -9.30
C VAL A 105 -7.79 15.99 -8.01
N MET A 106 -6.49 15.71 -7.90
CA MET A 106 -5.91 15.14 -6.69
C MET A 106 -5.90 16.12 -5.52
N GLU A 107 -5.90 17.43 -5.74
CA GLU A 107 -5.98 18.46 -4.69
C GLU A 107 -7.43 18.70 -4.22
N GLU A 108 -8.42 18.51 -5.11
CA GLU A 108 -9.85 18.65 -4.81
C GLU A 108 -10.51 17.35 -4.31
N SER A 109 -9.75 16.25 -4.29
CA SER A 109 -10.21 14.94 -3.82
C SER A 109 -10.57 14.96 -2.33
N GLU A 110 -11.49 14.09 -1.91
CA GLU A 110 -11.78 13.87 -0.49
C GLU A 110 -10.56 13.34 0.27
N LYS A 111 -9.65 12.67 -0.44
CA LYS A 111 -8.36 12.20 0.08
C LYS A 111 -7.22 12.82 -0.71
N ASN A 112 -6.38 13.57 0.00
CA ASN A 112 -5.22 14.26 -0.56
C ASN A 112 -3.92 13.61 -0.09
N ILE A 113 -2.95 13.50 -1.00
CA ILE A 113 -1.59 13.06 -0.69
C ILE A 113 -0.70 14.28 -0.68
N ILE A 114 -0.01 14.51 0.44
CA ILE A 114 0.88 15.65 0.60
C ILE A 114 2.25 15.17 1.08
N ARG A 115 3.27 15.98 0.80
CA ARG A 115 4.61 15.82 1.38
C ARG A 115 4.80 16.85 2.48
N VAL A 116 5.25 16.40 3.64
CA VAL A 116 5.58 17.24 4.79
C VAL A 116 7.05 17.02 5.15
N ASN A 117 7.79 18.12 5.33
CA ASN A 117 9.14 18.07 5.88
C ASN A 117 9.05 18.26 7.41
N VAL A 118 9.72 17.40 8.17
CA VAL A 118 9.77 17.48 9.64
C VAL A 118 11.10 18.10 10.04
N GLU A 119 11.06 19.23 10.75
CA GLU A 119 12.25 19.89 11.29
C GLU A 119 12.68 19.26 12.62
N ASP A 120 13.96 19.37 12.96
CA ASP A 120 14.53 18.84 14.21
C ASP A 120 13.86 19.41 15.48
N SER A 121 13.28 20.62 15.37
CA SER A 121 12.55 21.31 16.43
C SER A 121 11.10 20.84 16.59
N SER A 122 10.61 20.01 15.66
CA SER A 122 9.21 19.55 15.63
C SER A 122 8.90 18.61 16.78
N VAL A 123 7.69 18.72 17.30
CA VAL A 123 7.14 17.74 18.27
C VAL A 123 7.02 16.32 17.72
N LEU A 124 7.11 16.17 16.39
CA LEU A 124 7.11 14.87 15.73
C LEU A 124 8.49 14.22 15.72
N ALA A 125 9.57 14.99 15.82
CA ALA A 125 10.92 14.49 15.67
C ALA A 125 11.29 13.51 16.79
N ASN A 126 11.97 12.41 16.44
CA ASN A 126 12.40 11.37 17.37
C ASN A 126 11.25 10.68 18.14
N GLN A 127 10.02 10.72 17.63
CA GLN A 127 8.87 10.01 18.19
C GLN A 127 8.48 8.84 17.29
N SER A 128 8.05 7.73 17.87
CA SER A 128 7.52 6.61 17.09
C SER A 128 6.12 6.90 16.56
N LEU A 129 5.77 6.36 15.39
CA LEU A 129 4.41 6.48 14.84
C LEU A 129 3.34 5.88 15.79
N GLY A 130 3.71 4.86 16.56
CA GLY A 130 2.86 4.24 17.57
C GLY A 130 2.55 5.13 18.77
N GLU A 131 3.49 5.98 19.17
CA GLU A 131 3.26 6.98 20.24
C GLU A 131 2.48 8.19 19.72
N LEU A 132 2.78 8.62 18.49
CA LEU A 132 2.14 9.79 17.89
C LEU A 132 0.66 9.54 17.57
N LEU A 133 0.31 8.31 17.17
CA LEU A 133 -1.04 7.90 16.76
C LEU A 133 -1.65 8.87 15.74
N LEU A 134 -0.86 9.32 14.75
CA LEU A 134 -1.24 10.38 13.81
C LEU A 134 -2.59 10.12 13.13
N LEU A 135 -2.81 8.89 12.65
CA LEU A 135 -4.09 8.53 12.02
C LEU A 135 -5.29 8.78 12.95
N ASN A 136 -5.17 8.45 14.24
CA ASN A 136 -6.26 8.62 15.19
C ASN A 136 -6.45 10.09 15.61
N ARG A 137 -5.36 10.87 15.66
CA ARG A 137 -5.37 12.24 16.17
C ARG A 137 -5.66 13.28 15.10
N THR A 138 -5.24 13.02 13.86
CA THR A 138 -5.32 13.98 12.74
C THR A 138 -6.03 13.43 11.51
N GLY A 139 -6.29 12.12 11.45
CA GLY A 139 -6.80 11.46 10.24
C GLY A 139 -5.72 11.20 9.18
N MET A 140 -4.47 11.61 9.43
CA MET A 140 -3.40 11.46 8.44
C MET A 140 -2.72 10.09 8.58
N ARG A 141 -2.68 9.33 7.48
CA ARG A 141 -1.92 8.09 7.37
C ARG A 141 -0.54 8.38 6.77
N ILE A 142 0.51 7.86 7.41
CA ILE A 142 1.86 7.90 6.84
C ILE A 142 2.05 6.65 5.98
N ILE A 143 2.29 6.84 4.69
CA ILE A 143 2.49 5.76 3.71
C ILE A 143 3.96 5.54 3.38
N SER A 144 4.79 6.58 3.51
CA SER A 144 6.23 6.50 3.32
C SER A 144 6.96 7.60 4.07
N ILE A 145 8.23 7.36 4.37
CA ILE A 145 9.15 8.32 4.99
C ILE A 145 10.43 8.34 4.15
N ARG A 146 10.86 9.53 3.73
CA ARG A 146 12.17 9.74 3.10
C ARG A 146 13.18 10.19 4.17
N ARG A 147 14.27 9.45 4.35
CA ARG A 147 15.42 9.85 5.18
C ARG A 147 16.67 9.96 4.32
N GLY A 148 17.06 11.20 4.00
CA GLY A 148 18.13 11.48 3.05
C GLY A 148 17.82 10.88 1.68
N ASP A 149 18.66 9.92 1.27
CA ASP A 149 18.51 9.20 0.00
C ASP A 149 17.79 7.85 0.13
N SER A 150 17.37 7.49 1.35
CA SER A 150 16.63 6.26 1.63
C SER A 150 15.13 6.50 1.82
N TRP A 151 14.34 5.46 1.53
CA TRP A 151 12.89 5.45 1.74
C TRP A 151 12.48 4.30 2.64
N ILE A 152 11.46 4.55 3.44
CA ILE A 152 10.75 3.56 4.24
C ILE A 152 9.31 3.57 3.73
N TYR A 153 8.84 2.44 3.23
CA TYR A 153 7.48 2.28 2.71
C TYR A 153 6.65 1.46 3.68
N GLY A 154 5.38 1.83 3.86
CA GLY A 154 4.49 1.20 4.84
C GLY A 154 5.07 1.17 6.26
N PRO A 155 5.52 2.31 6.82
CA PRO A 155 6.15 2.33 8.13
C PRO A 155 5.18 1.84 9.22
N ASP A 156 5.71 1.07 10.16
CA ASP A 156 4.93 0.47 11.24
C ASP A 156 4.93 1.36 12.50
N LYS A 157 4.23 0.91 13.54
CA LYS A 157 4.16 1.61 14.83
C LYS A 157 5.52 1.83 15.52
N ASN A 158 6.53 1.04 15.17
CA ASN A 158 7.87 1.14 15.77
C ASN A 158 8.77 2.10 14.98
N THR A 159 8.33 2.55 13.81
CA THR A 159 9.09 3.48 12.98
C THR A 159 9.12 4.85 13.64
N VAL A 160 10.32 5.37 13.87
CA VAL A 160 10.56 6.71 14.44
C VAL A 160 10.60 7.76 13.32
N ILE A 161 10.00 8.92 13.52
CA ILE A 161 10.13 10.06 12.60
C ILE A 161 11.53 10.68 12.72
#